data_AF-A0A376U0F6-F1
#
_entry.id   AF-A0A376U0F6-F1
#
_cell.length_a   1.000
_cell.length_b   1.000
_cell.length_c   1.000
_cell.angle_alpha   90.00
_cell.angle_beta   90.00
_cell.angle_gamma   90.00
#
_symmetry.space_group_name_H-M   'P 1'
#
loop_
_entity.id
_entity.type
_entity.pdbx_description
1 polymer ?
#
loop_
_entity_poly.entity_id
_entity_poly.type
_entity_poly.pdbx_seq_one_letter_code
_entity_poly.pdbx_strand_id
1 'polypeptide(L)'
;MFNSFFLENMIKLQDNFFNYCIVKGVTEINDELRINYLKNVIKLSDDDIGNYQKTINDNKDRVKKLILDLQKQFGENRISIKDVNSLTSLSKSENNHNYQTEMLLRWNYPAASDLLRMYILKEHGGIYTDTDMMPAYSKQVIFKIMMQTNGDNRFLEDLKLRRAISDGVLRYVNNQNIDEVNYNEISDADKNIIKKILTEISKMPEDSIFTKINTRIPRDTMPILRRYHLWPDGWNIRGLNGFMLSHKGSEVIDAVIAGQNQAYRELRRIRDNIHSEIYFKQTDELSSLPDTDKIGGILVKKYLSGSLFSKFRQDTIIPEALSTLQISGPDLIQRKMLQFFRSRGVLGEEFINERKLSDKAYIGVYKTTGTGKYDWLTPESIGVNDVTPADESTWCIGKGRCVDDFLFKDVSTLKTENLPELFLTKIDTDTFFSQWSTKTKKDLQKKIQDLTVRYNELIDSSTIDFKNLYEIDQMLHMIMLEMNDDIAKRSLFSLQVQIAEKIRRMTIPVDNIINIYPDLHKKNDNDLSMSIKGFLASNPHTKINILYSNKTEHNIL
;
A
#
# COMPACT_ATOMS: atom_id res chain seq x y z
N MET A 1 -14.41 -0.56 17.65
CA MET A 1 -15.66 -0.36 16.88
C MET A 1 -15.27 -0.08 15.43
N PHE A 2 -15.86 -0.76 14.45
CA PHE A 2 -15.59 -0.49 13.03
C PHE A 2 -16.23 0.84 12.64
N ASN A 3 -15.44 1.77 12.10
CA ASN A 3 -15.96 3.04 11.60
C ASN A 3 -16.05 2.94 10.06
N SER A 4 -17.21 2.51 9.57
CA SER A 4 -17.51 2.42 8.12
C SER A 4 -17.31 3.76 7.43
N PHE A 5 -17.76 4.84 8.07
CA PHE A 5 -17.60 6.21 7.58
C PHE A 5 -16.12 6.58 7.40
N PHE A 6 -15.23 6.19 8.32
CA PHE A 6 -13.80 6.41 8.16
C PHE A 6 -13.23 5.65 6.93
N LEU A 7 -13.57 4.37 6.78
CA LEU A 7 -13.14 3.58 5.62
C LEU A 7 -13.63 4.19 4.30
N GLU A 8 -14.88 4.66 4.24
CA GLU A 8 -15.44 5.30 3.05
C GLU A 8 -14.72 6.60 2.70
N ASN A 9 -14.43 7.45 3.69
CA ASN A 9 -13.64 8.67 3.47
C ASN A 9 -12.22 8.36 3.02
N MET A 10 -11.58 7.34 3.61
CA MET A 10 -10.26 6.88 3.17
C MET A 10 -10.27 6.38 1.72
N ILE A 11 -11.30 5.63 1.34
CA ILE A 11 -11.48 5.16 -0.04
C ILE A 11 -11.56 6.37 -0.98
N LYS A 12 -12.43 7.32 -0.67
CA LYS A 12 -12.64 8.54 -1.47
C LYS A 12 -11.35 9.36 -1.64
N LEU A 13 -10.63 9.63 -0.55
CA LEU A 13 -9.41 10.46 -0.57
C LEU A 13 -8.27 9.84 -1.39
N GLN A 14 -7.97 8.57 -1.13
CA GLN A 14 -6.91 7.86 -1.86
C GLN A 14 -7.28 7.72 -3.35
N ASP A 15 -8.54 7.40 -3.65
CA ASP A 15 -8.99 7.26 -5.04
C ASP A 15 -9.06 8.60 -5.77
N ASN A 16 -9.26 9.72 -5.08
CA ASN A 16 -9.19 11.05 -5.65
C ASN A 16 -7.82 11.31 -6.29
N PHE A 17 -6.77 11.21 -5.49
CA PHE A 17 -5.41 11.41 -5.97
C PHE A 17 -5.02 10.35 -7.02
N PHE A 18 -5.37 9.08 -6.79
CA PHE A 18 -5.03 8.02 -7.73
C PHE A 18 -5.74 8.20 -9.07
N ASN A 19 -6.98 8.69 -9.09
CA ASN A 19 -7.68 9.03 -10.34
C ASN A 19 -6.99 10.20 -11.06
N TYR A 20 -6.56 11.24 -10.35
CA TYR A 20 -5.72 12.28 -10.94
C TYR A 20 -4.46 11.69 -11.61
N CYS A 21 -3.78 10.77 -10.92
CA CYS A 21 -2.62 10.07 -11.47
C CYS A 21 -2.95 9.24 -12.71
N ILE A 22 -4.10 8.55 -12.72
CA ILE A 22 -4.57 7.79 -13.88
C ILE A 22 -4.76 8.72 -15.08
N VAL A 23 -5.47 9.83 -14.89
CA VAL A 23 -5.79 10.81 -15.95
C VAL A 23 -4.55 11.50 -16.53
N LYS A 24 -3.50 11.64 -15.72
CA LYS A 24 -2.18 12.19 -16.14
C LYS A 24 -1.17 11.15 -16.61
N GLY A 25 -1.57 9.88 -16.69
CA GLY A 25 -0.66 8.78 -17.00
C GLY A 25 0.15 8.36 -15.77
N VAL A 26 -0.22 7.23 -15.18
CA VAL A 26 0.36 6.73 -13.91
C VAL A 26 1.88 6.55 -13.98
N THR A 27 2.42 6.23 -15.15
CA THR A 27 3.87 6.05 -15.36
C THR A 27 4.65 7.36 -15.37
N GLU A 28 3.99 8.48 -15.65
CA GLU A 28 4.63 9.79 -15.80
C GLU A 28 4.60 10.60 -14.50
N ILE A 29 3.99 10.07 -13.44
CA ILE A 29 3.84 10.77 -12.15
C ILE A 29 5.20 11.00 -11.49
N ASN A 30 5.67 12.23 -11.64
CA ASN A 30 6.90 12.76 -11.06
C ASN A 30 6.59 13.77 -9.94
N ASP A 31 7.64 14.33 -9.34
CA ASP A 31 7.50 15.28 -8.23
C ASP A 31 6.79 16.58 -8.66
N GLU A 32 6.98 17.02 -9.90
CA GLU A 32 6.31 18.21 -10.44
C GLU A 32 4.80 18.00 -10.55
N LEU A 33 4.35 16.85 -11.06
CA LEU A 33 2.93 16.50 -11.11
C LEU A 33 2.32 16.36 -9.71
N ARG A 34 3.07 15.83 -8.74
CA ARG A 34 2.65 15.81 -7.32
C ARG A 34 2.48 17.23 -6.77
N ILE A 35 3.45 18.11 -7.02
CA ILE A 35 3.36 19.52 -6.62
C ILE A 35 2.17 20.22 -7.30
N ASN A 36 1.94 19.98 -8.58
CA ASN A 36 0.81 20.54 -9.32
C ASN A 36 -0.53 20.07 -8.74
N TYR A 37 -0.63 18.82 -8.31
CA TYR A 37 -1.81 18.32 -7.61
C TYR A 37 -2.00 19.06 -6.27
N LEU A 38 -0.96 19.15 -5.44
CA LEU A 38 -1.02 19.85 -4.15
C LEU A 38 -1.37 21.35 -4.32
N LYS A 39 -0.83 22.01 -5.34
CA LYS A 39 -1.05 23.42 -5.59
C LYS A 39 -2.41 23.72 -6.22
N ASN A 40 -2.79 22.98 -7.26
CA ASN A 40 -3.94 23.35 -8.09
C ASN A 40 -5.22 22.60 -7.72
N VAL A 41 -5.10 21.38 -7.16
CA VAL A 41 -6.25 20.56 -6.74
C VAL A 41 -6.50 20.71 -5.25
N ILE A 42 -5.49 20.47 -4.41
CA ILE A 42 -5.63 20.62 -2.95
C ILE A 42 -5.66 22.10 -2.54
N LYS A 43 -5.01 22.98 -3.31
CA LYS A 43 -4.90 24.43 -3.02
C LYS A 43 -4.14 24.72 -1.73
N LEU A 44 -3.06 23.99 -1.49
CA LEU A 44 -2.12 24.31 -0.41
C LEU A 44 -1.52 25.70 -0.59
N SER A 45 -1.09 26.30 0.53
CA SER A 45 -0.44 27.61 0.53
C SER A 45 0.89 27.59 -0.24
N ASP A 46 1.29 28.73 -0.80
CA ASP A 46 2.59 28.84 -1.49
C ASP A 46 3.77 28.52 -0.54
N ASP A 47 3.63 28.82 0.75
CA ASP A 47 4.62 28.46 1.78
C ASP A 47 4.75 26.93 1.95
N ASP A 48 3.64 26.21 2.02
CA ASP A 48 3.63 24.75 2.09
C ASP A 48 4.28 24.15 0.82
N ILE A 49 3.89 24.65 -0.36
CA ILE A 49 4.47 24.21 -1.64
C ILE A 49 5.98 24.47 -1.70
N GLY A 50 6.43 25.64 -1.27
CA GLY A 50 7.86 25.99 -1.21
C GLY A 50 8.65 25.06 -0.28
N ASN A 51 8.08 24.70 0.88
CA ASN A 51 8.67 23.75 1.82
C ASN A 51 8.80 22.33 1.22
N TYR A 52 7.77 21.87 0.50
CA TYR A 52 7.83 20.57 -0.19
C TYR A 52 8.92 20.56 -1.28
N GLN A 53 8.97 21.60 -2.11
CA GLN A 53 9.98 21.73 -3.16
C GLN A 53 11.40 21.72 -2.58
N LYS A 54 11.63 22.46 -1.51
CA LYS A 54 12.91 22.46 -0.79
C LYS A 54 13.27 21.05 -0.29
N THR A 55 12.33 20.38 0.38
CA THR A 55 12.54 19.01 0.88
C THR A 55 12.91 18.02 -0.22
N ILE A 56 12.27 18.12 -1.39
CA ILE A 56 12.58 17.29 -2.56
C ILE A 56 14.01 17.53 -3.04
N ASN A 57 14.41 18.80 -3.18
CA ASN A 57 15.75 19.17 -3.64
C ASN A 57 16.82 18.74 -2.63
N ASP A 58 16.63 19.00 -1.35
CA ASP A 58 17.54 18.60 -0.27
C ASP A 58 17.73 17.07 -0.25
N ASN A 59 16.66 16.30 -0.48
CA ASN A 59 16.74 14.85 -0.58
C ASN A 59 17.53 14.37 -1.81
N LYS A 60 17.31 14.98 -2.99
CA LYS A 60 18.05 14.66 -4.22
C LYS A 60 19.54 14.94 -4.05
N ASP A 61 19.89 16.08 -3.45
CA ASP A 61 21.29 16.45 -3.19
C ASP A 61 21.95 15.51 -2.18
N ARG A 62 21.23 15.14 -1.11
CA ARG A 62 21.72 14.17 -0.12
C ARG A 62 21.99 12.80 -0.73
N VAL A 63 21.08 12.28 -1.55
CA VAL A 63 21.25 11.00 -2.25
C VAL A 63 22.42 11.06 -3.22
N LYS A 64 22.52 12.12 -4.03
CA LYS A 64 23.63 12.32 -4.96
C LYS A 64 24.98 12.36 -4.23
N LYS A 65 25.06 13.10 -3.13
CA LYS A 65 26.27 13.17 -2.29
C LYS A 65 26.65 11.81 -1.72
N LEU A 66 25.69 11.08 -1.15
CA LEU A 66 25.93 9.75 -0.60
C LEU A 66 26.54 8.80 -1.64
N ILE A 67 26.03 8.80 -2.87
CA ILE A 67 26.55 7.96 -3.95
C ILE A 67 27.97 8.36 -4.32
N LEU A 68 28.22 9.65 -4.49
CA LEU A 68 29.55 10.16 -4.83
C LEU A 68 30.58 9.79 -3.76
N ASP A 69 30.22 9.93 -2.49
CA ASP A 69 31.09 9.56 -1.36
C ASP A 69 31.38 8.04 -1.37
N LEU A 70 30.35 7.21 -1.58
CA LEU A 70 30.51 5.75 -1.69
C LEU A 70 31.35 5.34 -2.92
N GLN A 71 31.14 5.98 -4.07
CA GLN A 71 31.92 5.72 -5.29
C GLN A 71 33.38 6.14 -5.14
N LYS A 72 33.64 7.25 -4.44
CA LYS A 72 35.00 7.69 -4.11
C LYS A 72 35.70 6.69 -3.19
N GLN A 73 34.97 6.10 -2.24
CA GLN A 73 35.52 5.14 -1.28
C GLN A 73 35.71 3.74 -1.87
N PHE A 74 34.75 3.24 -2.66
CA PHE A 74 34.71 1.84 -3.09
C PHE A 74 34.90 1.64 -4.60
N GLY A 75 34.96 2.72 -5.38
CA GLY A 75 35.10 2.72 -6.84
C GLY A 75 33.76 2.75 -7.59
N GLU A 76 33.70 3.53 -8.65
CA GLU A 76 32.51 3.71 -9.51
C GLU A 76 31.99 2.40 -10.14
N ASN A 77 32.88 1.42 -10.36
CA ASN A 77 32.52 0.11 -10.90
C ASN A 77 31.86 -0.83 -9.87
N ARG A 78 31.98 -0.53 -8.56
CA ARG A 78 31.42 -1.36 -7.48
C ARG A 78 30.11 -0.80 -6.94
N ILE A 79 29.93 0.52 -7.01
CA ILE A 79 28.73 1.23 -6.54
C ILE A 79 28.06 1.91 -7.73
N SER A 80 26.88 1.41 -8.11
CA SER A 80 26.06 1.99 -9.17
C SER A 80 24.65 2.21 -8.67
N ILE A 81 24.05 3.36 -9.01
CA ILE A 81 22.60 3.54 -8.92
C ILE A 81 21.99 3.29 -10.28
N LYS A 82 20.87 2.58 -10.27
CA LYS A 82 20.06 2.30 -11.46
C LYS A 82 18.63 2.75 -11.21
N ASP A 83 18.02 3.30 -12.25
CA ASP A 83 16.59 3.57 -12.25
C ASP A 83 15.82 2.24 -12.31
N VAL A 84 14.87 2.04 -11.39
CA VAL A 84 14.00 0.86 -11.35
C VAL A 84 13.14 0.74 -12.60
N ASN A 85 12.89 1.83 -13.33
CA ASN A 85 12.19 1.81 -14.61
C ASN A 85 12.96 1.05 -15.70
N SER A 86 14.26 0.78 -15.50
CA SER A 86 15.04 -0.10 -16.39
C SER A 86 14.71 -1.60 -16.23
N LEU A 87 13.95 -1.98 -15.20
CA LEU A 87 13.53 -3.37 -14.96
C LEU A 87 12.44 -3.80 -15.92
N THR A 88 12.72 -4.80 -16.74
CA THR A 88 11.78 -5.36 -17.73
C THR A 88 10.53 -5.98 -17.08
N SER A 89 10.66 -6.49 -15.86
CA SER A 89 9.56 -7.02 -15.06
C SER A 89 8.64 -5.92 -14.58
N LEU A 90 9.17 -4.72 -14.29
CA LEU A 90 8.37 -3.55 -13.92
C LEU A 90 7.67 -2.95 -15.14
N SER A 91 8.22 -3.08 -16.35
CA SER A 91 7.58 -2.62 -17.59
C SER A 91 6.32 -3.41 -17.96
N LYS A 92 6.09 -4.59 -17.36
CA LYS A 92 4.84 -5.34 -17.55
C LYS A 92 3.67 -4.57 -16.93
N SER A 93 2.61 -4.36 -17.71
CA SER A 93 1.49 -3.48 -17.31
C SER A 93 0.89 -3.81 -15.94
N GLU A 94 0.61 -5.09 -15.65
CA GLU A 94 0.07 -5.50 -14.33
C GLU A 94 1.05 -5.24 -13.17
N ASN A 95 2.34 -5.54 -13.39
CA ASN A 95 3.38 -5.35 -12.37
C ASN A 95 3.60 -3.85 -12.09
N ASN A 96 3.65 -3.04 -13.14
CA ASN A 96 3.72 -1.59 -13.04
C ASN A 96 2.53 -1.03 -12.27
N HIS A 97 1.32 -1.46 -12.64
CA HIS A 97 0.10 -1.00 -12.00
C HIS A 97 0.04 -1.38 -10.52
N ASN A 98 0.49 -2.59 -10.13
CA ASN A 98 0.61 -2.99 -8.72
C ASN A 98 1.61 -2.12 -7.97
N TYR A 99 2.79 -1.88 -8.56
CA TYR A 99 3.80 -0.98 -7.98
C TYR A 99 3.26 0.43 -7.79
N GLN A 100 2.59 0.98 -8.80
CA GLN A 100 2.00 2.32 -8.74
C GLN A 100 0.79 2.39 -7.80
N THR A 101 0.05 1.29 -7.62
CA THR A 101 -0.98 1.20 -6.58
C THR A 101 -0.35 1.42 -5.20
N GLU A 102 0.78 0.79 -4.92
CA GLU A 102 1.46 1.01 -3.64
C GLU A 102 2.07 2.42 -3.51
N MET A 103 2.70 2.92 -4.57
CA MET A 103 3.33 4.24 -4.58
C MET A 103 2.33 5.40 -4.51
N LEU A 104 1.21 5.32 -5.23
CA LEU A 104 0.33 6.46 -5.50
C LEU A 104 -1.05 6.33 -4.86
N LEU A 105 -1.62 5.12 -4.76
CA LEU A 105 -2.93 4.94 -4.11
C LEU A 105 -2.80 4.83 -2.59
N ARG A 106 -1.79 4.08 -2.12
CA ARG A 106 -1.63 3.77 -0.69
C ARG A 106 -0.54 4.56 0.00
N TRP A 107 0.39 5.13 -0.76
CA TRP A 107 1.63 5.74 -0.26
C TRP A 107 2.41 4.78 0.67
N ASN A 108 2.40 3.49 0.33
CA ASN A 108 3.03 2.43 1.10
C ASN A 108 4.34 2.01 0.43
N TYR A 109 5.40 2.77 0.70
CA TYR A 109 6.73 2.51 0.16
C TYR A 109 7.32 1.14 0.54
N PRO A 110 7.10 0.61 1.75
CA PRO A 110 7.47 -0.77 2.07
C PRO A 110 6.84 -1.81 1.14
N ALA A 111 5.53 -1.72 0.89
CA ALA A 111 4.84 -2.63 -0.03
C ALA A 111 5.31 -2.46 -1.49
N ALA A 112 5.60 -1.22 -1.93
CA ALA A 112 6.18 -0.96 -3.24
C ALA A 112 7.58 -1.60 -3.36
N SER A 113 8.38 -1.54 -2.29
CA SER A 113 9.69 -2.20 -2.19
C SER A 113 9.58 -3.73 -2.20
N ASP A 114 8.54 -4.31 -1.59
CA ASP A 114 8.26 -5.77 -1.66
C ASP A 114 8.05 -6.27 -3.10
N LEU A 115 7.46 -5.45 -3.97
CA LEU A 115 7.32 -5.77 -5.39
C LEU A 115 8.65 -5.64 -6.12
N LEU A 116 9.36 -4.51 -5.92
CA LEU A 116 10.65 -4.26 -6.57
C LEU A 116 11.70 -5.31 -6.24
N ARG A 117 11.80 -5.76 -4.99
CA ARG A 117 12.77 -6.79 -4.59
C ARG A 117 12.57 -8.11 -5.34
N MET A 118 11.33 -8.47 -5.67
CA MET A 118 11.04 -9.65 -6.50
C MET A 118 11.48 -9.44 -7.95
N TYR A 119 11.19 -8.26 -8.52
CA TYR A 119 11.57 -7.93 -9.90
C TYR A 119 13.09 -7.86 -10.06
N ILE A 120 13.80 -7.25 -9.11
CA ILE A 120 15.26 -7.16 -9.07
C ILE A 120 15.88 -8.57 -9.00
N LEU A 121 15.42 -9.42 -8.07
CA LEU A 121 15.94 -10.79 -7.96
C LEU A 121 15.60 -11.63 -9.20
N LYS A 122 14.45 -11.42 -9.84
CA LYS A 122 14.11 -12.12 -11.08
C LYS A 122 15.11 -11.80 -12.19
N GLU A 123 15.46 -10.54 -12.36
CA GLU A 123 16.26 -10.06 -13.50
C GLU A 123 17.77 -10.15 -13.29
N HIS A 124 18.21 -9.96 -12.06
CA HIS A 124 19.63 -9.90 -11.72
C HIS A 124 20.10 -11.11 -10.90
N GLY A 125 19.20 -11.80 -10.20
CA GLY A 125 19.58 -12.78 -9.19
C GLY A 125 20.41 -12.15 -8.07
N GLY A 126 21.16 -12.97 -7.35
CA GLY A 126 22.05 -12.51 -6.29
C GLY A 126 21.32 -12.37 -4.96
N ILE A 127 21.67 -11.32 -4.21
CA ILE A 127 21.19 -11.06 -2.85
C ILE A 127 20.45 -9.73 -2.84
N TYR A 128 19.27 -9.73 -2.22
CA TYR A 128 18.55 -8.53 -1.83
C TYR A 128 18.70 -8.32 -0.32
N THR A 129 18.90 -7.07 0.11
CA THR A 129 18.89 -6.67 1.51
C THR A 129 18.15 -5.35 1.67
N ASP A 130 17.34 -5.22 2.72
CA ASP A 130 16.85 -3.94 3.21
C ASP A 130 18.01 -3.14 3.81
N THR A 131 17.85 -1.82 3.88
CA THR A 131 18.89 -0.86 4.28
C THR A 131 19.13 -0.79 5.79
N ASP A 132 18.25 -1.40 6.57
CA ASP A 132 18.27 -1.47 8.04
C ASP A 132 18.89 -2.77 8.57
N MET A 133 19.53 -3.55 7.70
CA MET A 133 20.20 -4.81 8.06
C MET A 133 21.72 -4.67 8.05
N MET A 134 22.39 -5.51 8.83
CA MET A 134 23.85 -5.60 8.84
C MET A 134 24.33 -7.06 8.73
N PRO A 135 25.56 -7.32 8.27
CA PRO A 135 26.11 -8.68 8.24
C PRO A 135 26.07 -9.35 9.62
N ALA A 136 25.92 -10.68 9.65
CA ALA A 136 25.97 -11.43 10.89
C ALA A 136 27.36 -11.34 11.55
N TYR A 137 27.38 -11.34 12.88
CA TYR A 137 28.62 -11.38 13.65
C TYR A 137 29.41 -12.66 13.40
N SER A 138 30.74 -12.53 13.42
CA SER A 138 31.61 -13.70 13.41
C SER A 138 31.49 -14.51 14.71
N LYS A 139 31.87 -15.79 14.63
CA LYS A 139 31.93 -16.66 15.81
C LYS A 139 32.80 -16.06 16.93
N GLN A 140 33.83 -15.29 16.57
CA GLN A 140 34.73 -14.63 17.52
C GLN A 140 34.01 -13.50 18.27
N VAL A 141 33.23 -12.68 17.58
CA VAL A 141 32.42 -11.63 18.20
C VAL A 141 31.38 -12.24 19.14
N ILE A 142 30.65 -13.28 18.70
CA ILE A 142 29.68 -13.99 19.55
C ILE A 142 30.37 -14.56 20.80
N PHE A 143 31.54 -15.18 20.64
CA PHE A 143 32.33 -15.68 21.76
C PHE A 143 32.75 -14.57 22.74
N LYS A 144 33.16 -13.41 22.23
CA LYS A 144 33.49 -12.24 23.07
C LYS A 144 32.28 -11.76 23.86
N ILE A 145 31.10 -11.68 23.24
CA ILE A 145 29.85 -11.34 23.94
C ILE A 145 29.61 -12.35 25.07
N MET A 146 29.61 -13.64 24.79
CA MET A 146 29.36 -14.69 25.79
C MET A 146 30.38 -14.68 26.93
N MET A 147 31.66 -14.43 26.65
CA MET A 147 32.72 -14.36 27.66
C MET A 147 32.54 -13.15 28.59
N GLN A 148 32.21 -11.97 28.05
CA GLN A 148 32.03 -10.76 28.86
C GLN A 148 30.72 -10.77 29.67
N THR A 149 29.75 -11.60 29.27
CA THR A 149 28.47 -11.75 29.95
C THR A 149 28.41 -12.98 30.87
N ASN A 150 29.51 -13.73 31.01
CA ASN A 150 29.56 -15.01 31.73
C ASN A 150 28.47 -16.00 31.25
N GLY A 151 28.16 -16.02 29.96
CA GLY A 151 27.13 -16.87 29.37
C GLY A 151 25.69 -16.37 29.55
N ASP A 152 25.48 -15.12 29.98
CA ASP A 152 24.14 -14.51 29.98
C ASP A 152 23.68 -14.25 28.54
N ASN A 153 22.77 -15.11 28.06
CA ASN A 153 22.20 -15.02 26.72
C ASN A 153 21.32 -13.79 26.49
N ARG A 154 20.91 -13.02 27.52
CA ARG A 154 20.10 -11.81 27.31
C ARG A 154 20.75 -10.86 26.31
N PHE A 155 22.08 -10.76 26.29
CA PHE A 155 22.83 -9.90 25.36
C PHE A 155 22.80 -10.40 23.89
N LEU A 156 22.30 -11.60 23.64
CA LEU A 156 22.07 -12.18 22.31
C LEU A 156 20.58 -12.37 21.98
N GLU A 157 19.68 -12.21 22.96
CA GLU A 157 18.27 -12.55 22.85
C GLU A 157 17.35 -11.32 23.04
N ASP A 158 17.68 -10.44 23.99
CA ASP A 158 16.94 -9.20 24.28
C ASP A 158 17.18 -8.14 23.19
N LEU A 159 16.10 -7.62 22.61
CA LEU A 159 16.18 -6.70 21.48
C LEU A 159 16.86 -5.37 21.83
N LYS A 160 16.69 -4.85 23.04
CA LYS A 160 17.31 -3.57 23.45
C LYS A 160 18.81 -3.73 23.62
N LEU A 161 19.24 -4.79 24.30
CA LEU A 161 20.66 -5.09 24.49
C LEU A 161 21.36 -5.38 23.16
N ARG A 162 20.75 -6.20 22.30
CA ARG A 162 21.26 -6.50 20.94
C ARG A 162 21.40 -5.24 20.09
N ARG A 163 20.43 -4.32 20.14
CA ARG A 163 20.45 -3.07 19.38
C ARG A 163 21.58 -2.16 19.83
N ALA A 164 21.80 -2.01 21.13
CA ALA A 164 22.92 -1.21 21.66
C ALA A 164 24.29 -1.82 21.33
N ILE A 165 24.43 -3.15 21.37
CA ILE A 165 25.65 -3.81 20.88
C ILE A 165 25.84 -3.52 19.38
N SER A 166 24.77 -3.62 18.59
CA SER A 166 24.83 -3.36 17.15
C SER A 166 25.17 -1.91 16.81
N ASP A 167 24.66 -0.94 17.56
CA ASP A 167 25.08 0.47 17.46
C ASP A 167 26.58 0.63 17.73
N GLY A 168 27.09 0.04 18.81
CA GLY A 168 28.50 0.12 19.16
C GLY A 168 29.42 -0.55 18.15
N VAL A 169 29.03 -1.72 17.62
CA VAL A 169 29.79 -2.40 16.58
C VAL A 169 29.77 -1.60 15.27
N LEU A 170 28.61 -1.04 14.88
CA LEU A 170 28.51 -0.17 13.70
C LEU A 170 29.37 1.09 13.84
N ARG A 171 29.38 1.71 15.01
CA ARG A 171 30.25 2.87 15.29
C ARG A 171 31.72 2.49 15.14
N TYR A 172 32.14 1.37 15.72
CA TYR A 172 33.50 0.88 15.60
C TYR A 172 33.92 0.68 14.14
N VAL A 173 33.17 -0.09 13.35
CA VAL A 173 33.54 -0.39 11.94
C VAL A 173 33.44 0.83 11.02
N ASN A 174 32.75 1.89 11.44
CA ASN A 174 32.69 3.17 10.73
C ASN A 174 33.65 4.23 11.29
N ASN A 175 34.60 3.85 12.16
CA ASN A 175 35.56 4.76 12.80
C ASN A 175 34.89 5.91 13.58
N GLN A 176 33.75 5.63 14.20
CA GLN A 176 33.00 6.56 15.06
C GLN A 176 33.24 6.25 16.54
N ASN A 177 32.95 7.23 17.39
CA ASN A 177 33.12 7.08 18.84
C ASN A 177 32.11 6.07 19.42
N ILE A 178 32.62 5.02 20.05
CA ILE A 178 31.81 3.97 20.70
C ILE A 178 31.19 4.43 22.03
N ASP A 179 31.64 5.55 22.61
CA ASP A 179 31.06 6.08 23.85
C ASP A 179 29.70 6.76 23.63
N GLU A 180 29.37 7.05 22.38
CA GLU A 180 28.10 7.68 21.97
C GLU A 180 26.99 6.66 21.67
N VAL A 181 27.16 5.40 22.07
CA VAL A 181 26.14 4.37 21.89
C VAL A 181 24.83 4.77 22.56
N ASN A 182 23.72 4.53 21.87
CA ASN A 182 22.40 4.75 22.42
C ASN A 182 22.06 3.69 23.49
N TYR A 183 21.98 4.13 24.74
CA TYR A 183 21.62 3.28 25.89
C TYR A 183 20.22 3.58 26.46
N ASN A 184 19.33 4.17 25.67
CA ASN A 184 17.96 4.47 26.10
C ASN A 184 17.28 3.20 26.64
N GLU A 185 16.65 3.33 27.81
CA GLU A 185 15.93 2.23 28.49
C GLU A 185 16.77 0.99 28.84
N ILE A 186 18.10 1.12 28.90
CA ILE A 186 19.03 0.08 29.37
C ILE A 186 19.47 0.40 30.80
N SER A 187 19.60 -0.63 31.65
CA SER A 187 20.06 -0.49 33.04
C SER A 187 21.55 -0.12 33.11
N ASP A 188 21.98 0.64 34.12
CA ASP A 188 23.40 1.02 34.24
C ASP A 188 24.34 -0.19 34.41
N ALA A 189 23.84 -1.27 35.02
CA ALA A 189 24.57 -2.53 35.10
C ALA A 189 24.82 -3.13 33.71
N ASP A 190 23.78 -3.22 32.88
CA ASP A 190 23.89 -3.75 31.52
C ASP A 190 24.72 -2.82 30.62
N LYS A 191 24.61 -1.48 30.77
CA LYS A 191 25.46 -0.51 30.06
C LYS A 191 26.94 -0.78 30.29
N ASN A 192 27.34 -1.01 31.54
CA ASN A 192 28.73 -1.30 31.89
C ASN A 192 29.22 -2.61 31.28
N ILE A 193 28.35 -3.61 31.16
CA ILE A 193 28.67 -4.87 30.47
C ILE A 193 28.83 -4.63 28.96
N ILE A 194 27.93 -3.88 28.33
CA ILE A 194 28.04 -3.54 26.90
C ILE A 194 29.34 -2.79 26.62
N LYS A 195 29.73 -1.82 27.45
CA LYS A 195 31.01 -1.12 27.29
C LYS A 195 32.21 -2.07 27.30
N LYS A 196 32.21 -3.07 28.19
CA LYS A 196 33.25 -4.12 28.21
C LYS A 196 33.23 -4.97 26.94
N ILE A 197 32.04 -5.39 26.48
CA ILE A 197 31.87 -6.11 25.21
C ILE A 197 32.49 -5.31 24.06
N LEU A 198 32.10 -4.04 23.91
CA LEU A 198 32.56 -3.18 22.82
C LEU A 198 34.06 -2.90 22.88
N THR A 199 34.63 -2.74 24.09
CA THR A 199 36.08 -2.59 24.30
C THR A 199 36.86 -3.83 23.85
N GLU A 200 36.29 -5.02 24.02
CA GLU A 200 36.93 -6.25 23.56
C GLU A 200 36.77 -6.47 22.06
N ILE A 201 35.62 -6.08 21.49
CA ILE A 201 35.39 -6.13 20.05
C ILE A 201 36.29 -5.13 19.31
N SER A 202 36.51 -3.93 19.85
CA SER A 202 37.35 -2.91 19.20
C SER A 202 38.84 -3.26 19.11
N LYS A 203 39.27 -4.27 19.87
CA LYS A 203 40.62 -4.85 19.79
C LYS A 203 40.77 -5.88 18.65
N MET A 204 39.67 -6.29 18.02
CA MET A 204 39.68 -7.26 16.93
C MET A 204 39.94 -6.56 15.59
N PRO A 205 40.57 -7.22 14.61
CA PRO A 205 40.63 -6.69 13.24
C PRO A 205 39.24 -6.50 12.63
N GLU A 206 39.01 -5.39 11.91
CA GLU A 206 37.71 -5.06 11.31
C GLU A 206 37.16 -6.17 10.38
N ASP A 207 38.04 -6.84 9.63
CA ASP A 207 37.71 -7.93 8.72
C ASP A 207 37.29 -9.23 9.45
N SER A 208 37.49 -9.30 10.77
CA SER A 208 37.09 -10.42 11.63
C SER A 208 35.76 -10.20 12.35
N ILE A 209 35.15 -9.01 12.23
CA ILE A 209 33.92 -8.64 12.94
C ILE A 209 32.71 -9.41 12.38
N PHE A 210 32.62 -9.52 11.06
CA PHE A 210 31.49 -10.10 10.37
C PHE A 210 31.82 -11.43 9.71
N THR A 211 30.81 -12.28 9.56
CA THR A 211 30.93 -13.55 8.85
C THR A 211 30.27 -13.48 7.47
N LYS A 212 30.79 -14.29 6.54
CA LYS A 212 30.27 -14.36 5.17
C LYS A 212 29.10 -15.33 5.11
N ILE A 213 28.05 -14.93 4.38
CA ILE A 213 26.92 -15.82 4.09
C ILE A 213 27.31 -16.89 3.05
N ASN A 214 26.63 -18.04 3.09
CA ASN A 214 26.76 -19.04 2.04
C ASN A 214 25.88 -18.65 0.84
N THR A 215 26.52 -18.35 -0.30
CA THR A 215 25.84 -17.96 -1.54
C THR A 215 25.53 -19.14 -2.46
N ARG A 216 25.88 -20.38 -2.08
CA ARG A 216 25.59 -21.58 -2.86
C ARG A 216 24.22 -22.12 -2.48
N ILE A 217 23.27 -21.97 -3.40
CA ILE A 217 21.91 -22.50 -3.24
C ILE A 217 21.45 -23.29 -4.46
N PRO A 218 20.51 -24.24 -4.27
CA PRO A 218 19.89 -24.95 -5.38
C PRO A 218 19.17 -23.99 -6.33
N ARG A 219 19.12 -24.36 -7.61
CA ARG A 219 18.37 -23.61 -8.63
C ARG A 219 16.87 -23.58 -8.26
N ASP A 220 16.19 -22.51 -8.67
CA ASP A 220 14.75 -22.30 -8.42
C ASP A 220 14.36 -22.32 -6.94
N THR A 221 15.29 -21.94 -6.07
CA THR A 221 15.05 -21.65 -4.66
C THR A 221 15.22 -20.17 -4.39
N MET A 222 14.64 -19.72 -3.27
CA MET A 222 14.81 -18.36 -2.78
C MET A 222 14.82 -18.39 -1.25
N PRO A 223 15.95 -18.77 -0.61
CA PRO A 223 16.02 -18.69 0.84
C PRO A 223 15.79 -17.26 1.32
N ILE A 224 14.94 -17.14 2.33
CA ILE A 224 14.63 -15.88 2.99
C ILE A 224 15.16 -15.90 4.42
N LEU A 225 15.45 -14.74 5.00
CA LEU A 225 15.94 -14.66 6.37
C LEU A 225 14.95 -15.25 7.36
N ARG A 226 15.44 -16.06 8.30
CA ARG A 226 14.69 -16.45 9.48
C ARG A 226 15.03 -15.54 10.65
N ARG A 227 14.03 -14.78 11.07
CA ARG A 227 14.09 -13.85 12.19
C ARG A 227 13.82 -14.59 13.51
N TYR A 228 14.59 -14.23 14.55
CA TYR A 228 14.46 -14.75 15.92
C TYR A 228 14.34 -13.60 16.91
N HIS A 229 13.10 -13.23 17.27
CA HIS A 229 12.83 -12.18 18.24
C HIS A 229 12.20 -12.78 19.49
N LEU A 230 12.77 -12.53 20.66
CA LEU A 230 12.17 -12.92 21.93
C LEU A 230 11.15 -11.85 22.35
N TRP A 231 9.88 -12.24 22.43
CA TRP A 231 8.77 -11.42 22.90
C TRP A 231 8.38 -11.86 24.33
N PRO A 232 7.56 -11.06 25.05
CA PRO A 232 7.09 -11.44 26.39
C PRO A 232 6.32 -12.77 26.43
N ASP A 233 5.68 -13.17 25.32
CA ASP A 233 4.93 -14.41 25.14
C ASP A 233 5.75 -15.56 24.54
N GLY A 234 7.04 -15.35 24.28
CA GLY A 234 7.98 -16.36 23.81
C GLY A 234 8.69 -15.98 22.50
N TRP A 235 9.28 -16.98 21.83
CA TRP A 235 10.02 -16.77 20.59
C TRP A 235 9.08 -16.53 19.41
N ASN A 236 9.14 -15.33 18.83
CA ASN A 236 8.55 -15.03 17.54
C ASN A 236 9.55 -15.34 16.42
N ILE A 237 9.34 -16.47 15.73
CA ILE A 237 10.21 -16.96 14.67
C ILE A 237 9.45 -16.91 13.34
N ARG A 238 9.98 -16.15 12.38
CA ARG A 238 9.30 -15.91 11.10
C ARG A 238 10.29 -15.77 9.95
N GLY A 239 9.85 -16.12 8.75
CA GLY A 239 10.50 -15.67 7.52
C GLY A 239 10.32 -14.17 7.32
N LEU A 240 11.40 -13.50 6.92
CA LEU A 240 11.45 -12.08 6.59
C LEU A 240 11.97 -11.92 5.17
N ASN A 241 11.32 -11.08 4.38
CA ASN A 241 11.69 -10.80 3.00
C ASN A 241 12.67 -9.62 2.87
N GLY A 242 13.19 -9.10 3.98
CA GLY A 242 14.19 -8.05 3.97
C GLY A 242 15.60 -8.54 3.68
N PHE A 243 15.85 -9.86 3.73
CA PHE A 243 17.07 -10.44 3.18
C PHE A 243 16.76 -11.75 2.49
N MET A 244 17.14 -11.83 1.21
CA MET A 244 16.78 -12.95 0.34
C MET A 244 17.85 -13.16 -0.72
N LEU A 245 17.94 -14.38 -1.24
CA LEU A 245 18.89 -14.70 -2.29
C LEU A 245 18.30 -15.70 -3.28
N SER A 246 18.55 -15.49 -4.56
CA SER A 246 18.04 -16.38 -5.61
C SER A 246 18.88 -16.29 -6.88
N HIS A 247 18.72 -17.28 -7.75
CA HIS A 247 19.29 -17.25 -9.09
C HIS A 247 18.48 -16.33 -10.00
N LYS A 248 19.15 -15.69 -10.95
CA LYS A 248 18.48 -14.98 -12.04
C LYS A 248 17.52 -15.93 -12.75
N GLY A 249 16.30 -15.47 -13.02
CA GLY A 249 15.31 -16.24 -13.74
C GLY A 249 14.60 -17.33 -12.93
N SER A 250 14.85 -17.43 -11.61
CA SER A 250 14.26 -18.44 -10.72
C SER A 250 12.73 -18.55 -10.83
N GLU A 251 12.22 -19.77 -10.97
CA GLU A 251 10.78 -20.03 -11.13
C GLU A 251 9.98 -19.82 -9.82
N VAL A 252 10.60 -19.98 -8.65
CA VAL A 252 9.90 -19.67 -7.38
C VAL A 252 9.56 -18.19 -7.28
N ILE A 253 10.41 -17.31 -7.85
CA ILE A 253 10.12 -15.87 -7.92
C ILE A 253 8.91 -15.60 -8.82
N ASP A 254 8.79 -16.30 -9.95
CA ASP A 254 7.60 -16.16 -10.80
C ASP A 254 6.32 -16.58 -10.07
N ALA A 255 6.38 -17.66 -9.29
CA ALA A 255 5.25 -18.11 -8.48
C ALA A 255 4.86 -17.07 -7.41
N VAL A 256 5.85 -16.39 -6.81
CA VAL A 256 5.61 -15.30 -5.86
C VAL A 256 5.00 -14.09 -6.55
N ILE A 257 5.58 -13.60 -7.66
CA ILE A 257 5.05 -12.47 -8.44
C ILE A 257 3.61 -12.76 -8.90
N ALA A 258 3.35 -13.96 -9.42
CA ALA A 258 1.99 -14.37 -9.81
C ALA A 258 1.02 -14.37 -8.62
N GLY A 259 1.50 -14.75 -7.44
CA GLY A 259 0.75 -14.66 -6.19
C GLY A 259 0.43 -13.24 -5.76
N GLN A 260 1.40 -12.33 -5.84
CA GLN A 260 1.22 -10.91 -5.56
C GLN A 260 0.17 -10.34 -6.54
N ASN A 261 0.34 -10.57 -7.85
CA ASN A 261 -0.60 -10.14 -8.89
C ASN A 261 -2.03 -10.64 -8.63
N GLN A 262 -2.19 -11.89 -8.21
CA GLN A 262 -3.49 -12.45 -7.85
C GLN A 262 -4.14 -11.70 -6.67
N ALA A 263 -3.38 -11.41 -5.61
CA ALA A 263 -3.88 -10.68 -4.45
C ALA A 263 -4.34 -9.27 -4.84
N TYR A 264 -3.54 -8.55 -5.63
CA TYR A 264 -3.91 -7.23 -6.13
C TYR A 264 -5.14 -7.25 -7.04
N ARG A 265 -5.29 -8.26 -7.92
CA ARG A 265 -6.51 -8.42 -8.75
C ARG A 265 -7.77 -8.56 -7.92
N GLU A 266 -7.70 -9.31 -6.82
CA GLU A 266 -8.83 -9.47 -5.91
C GLU A 266 -9.22 -8.15 -5.24
N LEU A 267 -8.24 -7.44 -4.66
CA LEU A 267 -8.46 -6.14 -4.00
C LEU A 267 -9.01 -5.10 -4.98
N ARG A 268 -8.50 -5.11 -6.20
CA ARG A 268 -9.00 -4.29 -7.30
C ARG A 268 -10.46 -4.57 -7.62
N ARG A 269 -10.84 -5.85 -7.74
CA ARG A 269 -12.24 -6.23 -8.01
C ARG A 269 -13.19 -5.80 -6.89
N ILE A 270 -12.74 -5.88 -5.64
CA ILE A 270 -13.51 -5.37 -4.49
C ILE A 270 -13.73 -3.86 -4.61
N ARG A 271 -12.66 -3.10 -4.90
CA ARG A 271 -12.73 -1.65 -5.15
C ARG A 271 -13.70 -1.30 -6.29
N ASP A 272 -13.63 -2.01 -7.41
CA ASP A 272 -14.50 -1.74 -8.57
C ASP A 272 -15.98 -1.96 -8.21
N ASN A 273 -16.30 -3.01 -7.46
CA ASN A 273 -17.67 -3.27 -7.00
C ASN A 273 -18.20 -2.17 -6.09
N ILE A 274 -17.35 -1.61 -5.21
CA ILE A 274 -17.70 -0.48 -4.33
C ILE A 274 -18.02 0.76 -5.16
N HIS A 275 -17.16 1.13 -6.12
CA HIS A 275 -17.36 2.33 -6.94
C HIS A 275 -18.50 2.23 -7.94
N SER A 276 -18.84 1.03 -8.39
CA SER A 276 -19.91 0.85 -9.37
C SER A 276 -21.29 1.20 -8.80
N GLU A 277 -21.48 1.06 -7.48
CA GLU A 277 -22.77 1.18 -6.78
C GLU A 277 -23.91 0.30 -7.34
N ILE A 278 -23.60 -0.62 -8.27
CA ILE A 278 -24.56 -1.56 -8.86
C ILE A 278 -25.15 -2.48 -7.80
N TYR A 279 -24.35 -2.83 -6.79
CA TYR A 279 -24.70 -3.85 -5.81
C TYR A 279 -25.12 -3.30 -4.45
N PHE A 280 -24.57 -2.15 -4.04
CA PHE A 280 -24.82 -1.48 -2.76
C PHE A 280 -24.36 -0.02 -2.88
N LYS A 281 -25.00 0.90 -2.16
CA LYS A 281 -24.62 2.33 -2.19
C LYS A 281 -23.58 2.67 -1.14
N GLN A 282 -23.66 2.03 0.02
CA GLN A 282 -22.75 2.24 1.13
C GLN A 282 -22.25 0.89 1.66
N THR A 283 -21.02 0.88 2.17
CA THR A 283 -20.37 -0.36 2.61
C THR A 283 -21.01 -0.94 3.87
N ASP A 284 -21.74 -0.13 4.63
CA ASP A 284 -22.49 -0.51 5.82
C ASP A 284 -23.76 -1.33 5.50
N GLU A 285 -24.38 -1.13 4.33
CA GLU A 285 -25.52 -1.93 3.85
C GLU A 285 -25.18 -3.43 3.84
N LEU A 286 -23.92 -3.74 3.52
CA LEU A 286 -23.39 -5.11 3.49
C LEU A 286 -23.28 -5.76 4.87
N SER A 287 -23.22 -4.97 5.96
CA SER A 287 -23.07 -5.51 7.31
C SER A 287 -24.29 -6.30 7.80
N SER A 288 -25.44 -6.09 7.15
CA SER A 288 -26.68 -6.83 7.41
C SER A 288 -26.75 -8.18 6.67
N LEU A 289 -25.85 -8.42 5.72
CA LEU A 289 -25.84 -9.64 4.91
C LEU A 289 -24.96 -10.74 5.55
N PRO A 290 -25.28 -12.02 5.34
CA PRO A 290 -24.42 -13.13 5.77
C PRO A 290 -23.02 -13.06 5.15
N ASP A 291 -21.99 -13.31 5.97
CA ASP A 291 -20.57 -13.35 5.57
C ASP A 291 -20.26 -14.29 4.38
N THR A 292 -21.08 -15.31 4.20
CA THR A 292 -20.96 -16.35 3.15
C THR A 292 -21.56 -15.95 1.82
N ASP A 293 -22.37 -14.90 1.77
CA ASP A 293 -23.05 -14.45 0.56
C ASP A 293 -22.06 -13.79 -0.40
N LYS A 294 -22.42 -13.71 -1.67
CA LYS A 294 -21.56 -13.14 -2.72
C LYS A 294 -22.18 -11.91 -3.35
N ILE A 295 -21.40 -10.83 -3.37
CA ILE A 295 -21.72 -9.57 -4.03
C ILE A 295 -20.66 -9.30 -5.11
N GLY A 296 -21.10 -9.10 -6.36
CA GLY A 296 -20.20 -8.98 -7.51
C GLY A 296 -19.24 -10.18 -7.68
N GLY A 297 -19.66 -11.36 -7.20
CA GLY A 297 -18.88 -12.60 -7.19
C GLY A 297 -17.81 -12.71 -6.07
N ILE A 298 -17.76 -11.76 -5.14
CA ILE A 298 -16.85 -11.75 -3.98
C ILE A 298 -17.66 -11.93 -2.69
N LEU A 299 -17.12 -12.66 -1.70
CA LEU A 299 -17.80 -12.88 -0.42
C LEU A 299 -18.01 -11.58 0.35
N VAL A 300 -19.18 -11.40 0.96
CA VAL A 300 -19.53 -10.23 1.78
C VAL A 300 -18.45 -9.93 2.84
N LYS A 301 -17.98 -10.95 3.56
CA LYS A 301 -16.93 -10.79 4.59
C LYS A 301 -15.62 -10.17 4.09
N LYS A 302 -15.36 -10.16 2.78
CA LYS A 302 -14.16 -9.54 2.19
C LYS A 302 -14.28 -8.03 2.00
N TYR A 303 -15.49 -7.48 2.11
CA TYR A 303 -15.76 -6.05 2.11
C TYR A 303 -15.76 -5.47 3.54
N LEU A 304 -16.18 -6.29 4.52
CA LEU A 304 -16.43 -5.86 5.89
C LEU A 304 -15.15 -5.57 6.70
N SER A 305 -15.35 -5.05 7.91
CA SER A 305 -14.31 -4.78 8.90
C SER A 305 -13.38 -5.98 9.15
N GLY A 306 -12.09 -5.69 9.32
CA GLY A 306 -11.07 -6.71 9.61
C GLY A 306 -10.68 -7.57 8.40
N SER A 307 -11.38 -7.41 7.27
CA SER A 307 -11.01 -8.04 6.00
C SER A 307 -9.64 -7.55 5.49
N LEU A 308 -9.07 -8.30 4.55
CA LEU A 308 -7.83 -7.88 3.91
C LEU A 308 -8.01 -6.56 3.15
N PHE A 309 -9.17 -6.33 2.52
CA PHE A 309 -9.45 -5.09 1.79
C PHE A 309 -9.59 -3.90 2.74
N SER A 310 -10.34 -4.03 3.83
CA SER A 310 -10.49 -2.94 4.79
C SER A 310 -9.13 -2.55 5.38
N LYS A 311 -8.29 -3.55 5.71
CA LYS A 311 -6.92 -3.32 6.17
C LYS A 311 -6.05 -2.70 5.08
N PHE A 312 -6.17 -3.15 3.83
CA PHE A 312 -5.42 -2.60 2.69
C PHE A 312 -5.59 -1.09 2.54
N ARG A 313 -6.80 -0.56 2.70
CA ARG A 313 -7.07 0.88 2.60
C ARG A 313 -6.59 1.69 3.82
N GLN A 314 -6.34 1.04 4.95
CA GLN A 314 -6.07 1.69 6.24
C GLN A 314 -4.67 1.44 6.80
N ASP A 315 -3.97 0.42 6.30
CA ASP A 315 -2.55 0.16 6.59
C ASP A 315 -1.76 1.46 6.38
N THR A 316 -0.70 1.68 7.16
CA THR A 316 0.06 2.95 7.26
C THR A 316 -0.62 4.07 8.06
N ILE A 317 -1.94 4.06 8.17
CA ILE A 317 -2.73 5.17 8.75
C ILE A 317 -3.32 4.77 10.10
N ILE A 318 -4.00 3.62 10.13
CA ILE A 318 -4.61 3.06 11.34
C ILE A 318 -3.67 2.03 11.96
N PRO A 319 -3.31 2.16 13.24
CA PRO A 319 -2.57 1.15 13.99
C PRO A 319 -3.18 -0.24 13.81
N GLU A 320 -2.33 -1.26 13.67
CA GLU A 320 -2.71 -2.67 13.55
C GLU A 320 -3.52 -3.07 12.30
N ALA A 321 -3.81 -2.15 11.37
CA ALA A 321 -4.48 -2.42 10.09
C ALA A 321 -3.54 -3.09 9.05
N LEU A 322 -2.76 -4.08 9.48
CA LEU A 322 -1.70 -4.71 8.69
C LEU A 322 -2.27 -5.61 7.59
N SER A 323 -2.03 -5.23 6.33
CA SER A 323 -2.43 -5.98 5.13
C SER A 323 -1.25 -6.39 4.27
N THR A 324 -0.19 -5.58 4.26
CA THR A 324 0.98 -5.70 3.37
C THR A 324 1.65 -7.07 3.48
N LEU A 325 1.75 -7.62 4.70
CA LEU A 325 2.30 -8.95 4.95
C LEU A 325 1.61 -10.05 4.10
N GLN A 326 0.31 -9.91 3.85
CA GLN A 326 -0.52 -10.89 3.15
C GLN A 326 -0.67 -10.64 1.64
N ILE A 327 -0.15 -9.51 1.14
CA ILE A 327 -0.33 -9.08 -0.26
C ILE A 327 1.01 -9.10 -1.00
N SER A 328 2.00 -8.37 -0.48
CA SER A 328 3.33 -8.24 -1.08
C SER A 328 4.43 -8.85 -0.21
N GLY A 329 4.22 -8.84 1.11
CA GLY A 329 5.24 -9.14 2.10
C GLY A 329 5.43 -10.63 2.45
N PRO A 330 6.06 -10.92 3.60
CA PRO A 330 6.64 -12.23 3.89
C PRO A 330 5.62 -13.36 4.04
N ASP A 331 4.36 -13.10 4.42
CA ASP A 331 3.37 -14.18 4.58
C ASP A 331 2.85 -14.67 3.22
N LEU A 332 2.69 -13.77 2.26
CA LEU A 332 2.35 -14.19 0.89
C LEU A 332 3.54 -14.90 0.23
N ILE A 333 4.74 -14.35 0.38
CA ILE A 333 5.96 -14.96 -0.16
C ILE A 333 6.14 -16.39 0.33
N GLN A 334 6.11 -16.61 1.65
CA GLN A 334 6.26 -17.96 2.22
C GLN A 334 5.16 -18.92 1.76
N ARG A 335 3.92 -18.44 1.66
CA ARG A 335 2.80 -19.25 1.17
C ARG A 335 2.99 -19.67 -0.28
N LYS A 336 3.49 -18.77 -1.13
CA LYS A 336 3.76 -19.04 -2.55
C LYS A 336 4.98 -19.92 -2.75
N MET A 337 6.03 -19.76 -1.94
CA MET A 337 7.16 -20.70 -1.87
C MET A 337 6.69 -22.10 -1.48
N LEU A 338 5.85 -22.24 -0.44
CA LEU A 338 5.33 -23.54 -0.02
C LEU A 338 4.47 -24.20 -1.12
N GLN A 339 3.61 -23.41 -1.80
CA GLN A 339 2.82 -23.90 -2.93
C GLN A 339 3.71 -24.37 -4.08
N PHE A 340 4.76 -23.61 -4.38
CA PHE A 340 5.73 -23.94 -5.42
C PHE A 340 6.52 -25.21 -5.09
N PHE A 341 7.07 -25.35 -3.89
CA PHE A 341 7.81 -26.56 -3.54
C PHE A 341 6.90 -27.80 -3.55
N ARG A 342 5.64 -27.67 -3.13
CA ARG A 342 4.67 -28.78 -3.23
C ARG A 342 4.42 -29.20 -4.68
N SER A 343 4.39 -28.26 -5.62
CA SER A 343 4.20 -28.59 -7.03
C SER A 343 5.42 -29.23 -7.69
N ARG A 344 6.58 -29.23 -7.01
CA ARG A 344 7.81 -29.90 -7.48
C ARG A 344 7.93 -31.37 -7.07
N GLY A 345 6.98 -31.91 -6.29
CA GLY A 345 7.04 -33.29 -5.82
C GLY A 345 8.31 -33.57 -5.03
N VAL A 346 9.00 -34.67 -5.33
CA VAL A 346 10.22 -35.13 -4.63
C VAL A 346 11.30 -34.04 -4.53
N LEU A 347 11.44 -33.20 -5.57
CA LEU A 347 12.45 -32.12 -5.56
C LEU A 347 12.13 -31.01 -4.55
N GLY A 348 10.89 -30.89 -4.13
CA GLY A 348 10.45 -29.88 -3.15
C GLY A 348 10.33 -30.40 -1.72
N GLU A 349 10.37 -31.71 -1.50
CA GLU A 349 10.13 -32.32 -0.18
C GLU A 349 11.09 -31.81 0.90
N GLU A 350 12.35 -31.60 0.55
CA GLU A 350 13.35 -31.11 1.50
C GLU A 350 13.12 -29.67 1.99
N PHE A 351 12.30 -28.88 1.27
CA PHE A 351 11.92 -27.51 1.60
C PHE A 351 10.60 -27.42 2.37
N ILE A 352 9.96 -28.55 2.66
CA ILE A 352 8.64 -28.62 3.27
C ILE A 352 8.75 -29.35 4.61
N ASN A 353 8.14 -28.77 5.64
CA ASN A 353 7.91 -29.44 6.91
C ASN A 353 6.39 -29.39 7.20
N GLU A 354 5.70 -30.49 6.90
CA GLU A 354 4.24 -30.61 6.99
C GLU A 354 3.48 -29.49 6.23
N ARG A 355 2.97 -28.51 6.99
CA ARG A 355 2.18 -27.36 6.51
C ARG A 355 3.00 -26.08 6.41
N LYS A 356 4.30 -26.12 6.64
CA LYS A 356 5.22 -24.97 6.65
C LYS A 356 6.44 -25.23 5.77
N LEU A 357 7.22 -24.19 5.54
CA LEU A 357 8.55 -24.32 4.96
C LEU A 357 9.50 -24.98 5.97
N SER A 358 10.40 -25.84 5.50
CA SER A 358 11.48 -26.39 6.31
C SER A 358 12.62 -25.38 6.47
N ASP A 359 13.59 -25.69 7.34
CA ASP A 359 14.77 -24.87 7.57
C ASP A 359 15.65 -24.67 6.32
N LYS A 360 15.59 -25.58 5.33
CA LYS A 360 16.30 -25.43 4.05
C LYS A 360 15.77 -24.29 3.19
N ALA A 361 14.53 -23.85 3.42
CA ALA A 361 13.95 -22.70 2.73
C ALA A 361 14.38 -21.35 3.35
N TYR A 362 15.22 -21.37 4.38
CA TYR A 362 15.64 -20.19 5.12
C TYR A 362 17.16 -20.03 5.16
N ILE A 363 17.60 -18.81 5.44
CA ILE A 363 18.96 -18.49 5.85
C ILE A 363 18.95 -17.86 7.25
N GLY A 364 20.03 -18.02 8.03
CA GLY A 364 20.09 -17.53 9.41
C GLY A 364 19.46 -18.48 10.40
N VAL A 365 19.46 -19.79 10.13
CA VAL A 365 18.82 -20.79 10.98
C VAL A 365 19.73 -21.19 12.14
N TYR A 366 19.16 -21.24 13.34
CA TYR A 366 19.81 -21.69 14.57
C TYR A 366 19.19 -22.97 15.10
N LYS A 367 20.03 -23.86 15.65
CA LYS A 367 19.57 -25.05 16.37
C LYS A 367 18.98 -24.68 17.72
N THR A 368 17.89 -25.33 18.09
CA THR A 368 17.38 -25.28 19.45
C THR A 368 18.25 -26.15 20.37
N THR A 369 18.63 -25.60 21.51
CA THR A 369 19.34 -26.30 22.58
C THR A 369 18.32 -27.06 23.45
N GLY A 370 18.80 -27.99 24.29
CA GLY A 370 17.94 -28.72 25.24
C GLY A 370 17.19 -27.85 26.26
N THR A 371 17.48 -26.55 26.31
CA THR A 371 16.83 -25.55 27.20
C THR A 371 15.75 -24.72 26.51
N GLY A 372 15.46 -24.97 25.23
CA GLY A 372 14.54 -24.16 24.43
C GLY A 372 15.13 -22.83 23.91
N LYS A 373 16.41 -22.56 24.19
CA LYS A 373 17.19 -21.44 23.63
C LYS A 373 17.89 -21.82 22.32
N TYR A 374 18.55 -20.88 21.66
CA TYR A 374 19.26 -21.11 20.40
C TYR A 374 20.78 -21.17 20.57
N ASP A 375 21.43 -22.01 19.77
CA ASP A 375 22.89 -22.04 19.69
C ASP A 375 23.41 -20.91 18.78
N TRP A 376 23.55 -19.73 19.38
CA TRP A 376 24.07 -18.53 18.70
C TRP A 376 25.50 -18.68 18.19
N LEU A 377 26.29 -19.61 18.75
CA LEU A 377 27.70 -19.78 18.43
C LEU A 377 27.91 -20.68 17.20
N THR A 378 27.02 -21.66 16.99
CA THR A 378 27.06 -22.55 15.82
C THR A 378 25.72 -22.59 15.06
N PRO A 379 25.40 -21.54 14.27
CA PRO A 379 24.22 -21.55 13.42
C PRO A 379 24.29 -22.67 12.36
N GLU A 380 23.14 -23.20 11.96
CA GLU A 380 23.03 -24.14 10.84
C GLU A 380 23.28 -23.43 9.50
N SER A 381 22.83 -22.18 9.39
CA SER A 381 23.10 -21.32 8.26
C SER A 381 23.33 -19.88 8.71
N ILE A 382 24.33 -19.23 8.10
CA ILE A 382 24.69 -17.85 8.41
C ILE A 382 23.76 -16.90 7.66
N GLY A 383 22.98 -16.10 8.39
CA GLY A 383 22.09 -15.07 7.83
C GLY A 383 22.67 -13.66 7.96
N VAL A 384 21.82 -12.72 8.33
CA VAL A 384 22.17 -11.34 8.65
C VAL A 384 21.67 -10.97 10.05
N ASN A 385 22.20 -9.91 10.63
CA ASN A 385 21.67 -9.32 11.85
C ASN A 385 20.61 -8.28 11.48
N ASP A 386 19.37 -8.57 11.85
CA ASP A 386 18.19 -7.73 11.63
C ASP A 386 17.79 -6.93 12.86
N VAL A 387 18.58 -6.94 13.94
CA VAL A 387 18.36 -6.11 15.13
C VAL A 387 19.43 -5.02 15.15
N THR A 388 19.16 -3.97 14.39
CA THR A 388 20.05 -2.80 14.24
C THR A 388 19.42 -1.55 14.86
N PRO A 389 20.16 -0.45 15.01
CA PRO A 389 19.59 0.84 15.43
C PRO A 389 18.52 1.37 14.47
N ALA A 390 18.54 0.94 13.20
CA ALA A 390 17.63 1.39 12.16
C ALA A 390 16.38 0.50 11.99
N ASP A 391 16.35 -0.74 12.55
CA ASP A 391 15.22 -1.68 12.47
C ASP A 391 13.99 -1.26 13.32
N GLU A 392 13.99 -0.05 13.91
CA GLU A 392 12.75 0.52 14.44
C GLU A 392 11.80 0.87 13.29
N SER A 393 11.04 -0.13 12.85
CA SER A 393 10.05 -0.04 11.79
C SER A 393 9.11 1.14 12.04
N THR A 394 9.32 2.23 11.30
CA THR A 394 8.52 3.45 11.35
C THR A 394 7.07 3.22 10.90
N TRP A 395 6.83 2.11 10.22
CA TRP A 395 5.56 1.80 9.57
C TRP A 395 4.63 0.88 10.37
N CYS A 396 5.19 0.02 11.22
CA CYS A 396 4.40 -0.76 12.17
C CYS A 396 4.08 0.12 13.36
N ILE A 397 3.13 1.05 13.22
CA ILE A 397 2.62 1.87 14.32
C ILE A 397 2.22 0.91 15.44
N GLY A 398 3.02 0.91 16.49
CA GLY A 398 3.09 -0.15 17.48
C GLY A 398 1.77 -0.36 18.21
N LYS A 399 1.55 -1.63 18.57
CA LYS A 399 0.57 -2.07 19.57
C LYS A 399 0.61 -1.12 20.77
N GLY A 400 -0.53 -0.52 21.11
CA GLY A 400 -0.70 0.21 22.38
C GLY A 400 -0.80 1.73 22.31
N ARG A 401 -0.83 2.36 21.13
CA ARG A 401 -1.29 3.77 21.03
C ARG A 401 -2.78 3.79 20.68
N CYS A 402 -3.59 4.46 21.50
CA CYS A 402 -4.97 4.69 21.12
C CYS A 402 -4.99 5.56 19.86
N VAL A 403 -5.81 5.20 18.88
CA VAL A 403 -6.04 6.02 17.67
C VAL A 403 -6.41 7.45 18.06
N ASP A 404 -7.15 7.60 19.16
CA ASP A 404 -7.56 8.90 19.68
C ASP A 404 -6.38 9.73 20.22
N ASP A 405 -5.40 9.09 20.84
CA ASP A 405 -4.19 9.76 21.35
C ASP A 405 -3.28 10.26 20.23
N PHE A 406 -3.40 9.70 19.02
CA PHE A 406 -2.61 10.12 17.87
C PHE A 406 -3.36 11.11 16.97
N LEU A 407 -4.63 10.84 16.66
CA LEU A 407 -5.41 11.65 15.72
C LEU A 407 -6.09 12.87 16.38
N PHE A 408 -6.42 12.81 17.67
CA PHE A 408 -7.27 13.81 18.32
C PHE A 408 -6.65 14.44 19.57
N LYS A 409 -5.41 14.09 19.92
CA LYS A 409 -4.74 14.65 21.10
C LYS A 409 -4.44 16.14 21.00
N ASP A 410 -4.24 16.66 19.78
CA ASP A 410 -4.08 18.08 19.54
C ASP A 410 -4.81 18.54 18.27
N VAL A 411 -6.13 18.56 18.35
CA VAL A 411 -7.02 19.02 17.27
C VAL A 411 -6.70 20.48 16.87
N SER A 412 -6.06 21.26 17.73
CA SER A 412 -5.70 22.66 17.44
C SER A 412 -4.62 22.81 16.37
N THR A 413 -3.82 21.76 16.14
CA THR A 413 -2.79 21.70 15.09
C THR A 413 -3.32 21.14 13.77
N LEU A 414 -4.55 20.60 13.75
CA LEU A 414 -5.15 20.06 12.53
C LEU A 414 -5.60 21.22 11.64
N LYS A 415 -5.00 21.33 10.46
CA LYS A 415 -5.51 22.21 9.41
C LYS A 415 -6.86 21.66 8.95
N THR A 416 -7.91 22.46 9.11
CA THR A 416 -9.23 22.21 8.52
C THR A 416 -9.21 22.58 7.04
N GLU A 417 -8.43 21.85 6.25
CA GLU A 417 -8.53 21.94 4.80
C GLU A 417 -9.72 21.10 4.34
N ASN A 418 -10.42 21.59 3.31
CA ASN A 418 -11.50 20.81 2.71
C ASN A 418 -10.91 19.51 2.15
N LEU A 419 -11.56 18.39 2.45
CA LEU A 419 -11.18 17.10 1.87
C LEU A 419 -11.20 17.23 0.34
N PRO A 420 -10.11 16.85 -0.35
CA PRO A 420 -10.10 16.92 -1.80
C PRO A 420 -11.21 16.06 -2.37
N GLU A 421 -12.01 16.74 -3.16
CA GLU A 421 -13.24 16.25 -3.73
C GLU A 421 -12.94 15.67 -5.12
N LEU A 422 -13.62 14.58 -5.53
CA LEU A 422 -13.44 14.05 -6.89
C LEU A 422 -14.08 15.00 -7.91
N PHE A 423 -13.24 15.51 -8.81
CA PHE A 423 -13.60 16.43 -9.88
C PHE A 423 -13.24 15.84 -11.23
N LEU A 424 -13.92 16.29 -12.29
CA LEU A 424 -13.49 16.02 -13.65
C LEU A 424 -12.09 16.60 -13.87
N THR A 425 -11.14 15.74 -14.25
CA THR A 425 -9.76 16.12 -14.53
C THR A 425 -9.47 15.98 -16.02
N LYS A 426 -8.80 16.97 -16.62
CA LYS A 426 -8.45 16.90 -18.04
C LYS A 426 -7.49 15.75 -18.31
N ILE A 427 -7.90 14.87 -19.22
CA ILE A 427 -7.09 13.80 -19.77
C ILE A 427 -5.89 14.41 -20.49
N ASP A 428 -4.72 13.94 -20.11
CA ASP A 428 -3.51 14.14 -20.88
C ASP A 428 -3.47 13.10 -22.00
N THR A 429 -3.70 13.53 -23.24
CA THR A 429 -3.84 12.66 -24.42
C THR A 429 -2.62 11.81 -24.68
N ASP A 430 -1.44 12.29 -24.30
CA ASP A 430 -0.17 11.67 -24.66
C ASP A 430 0.18 10.55 -23.68
N THR A 431 -0.25 10.69 -22.42
CA THR A 431 0.23 9.87 -21.30
C THR A 431 -0.87 9.00 -20.67
N PHE A 432 -2.15 9.37 -20.77
CA PHE A 432 -3.26 8.61 -20.18
C PHE A 432 -3.33 7.15 -20.64
N PHE A 433 -2.99 6.90 -21.90
CA PHE A 433 -3.00 5.57 -22.48
C PHE A 433 -1.69 4.80 -22.24
N SER A 434 -0.69 5.34 -21.54
CA SER A 434 0.68 4.80 -21.50
C SER A 434 0.74 3.30 -21.14
N GLN A 435 -0.03 2.89 -20.14
CA GLN A 435 -0.08 1.51 -19.64
C GLN A 435 -0.93 0.54 -20.48
N TRP A 436 -1.69 1.04 -21.47
CA TRP A 436 -2.57 0.21 -22.28
C TRP A 436 -1.74 -0.65 -23.24
N SER A 437 -2.25 -1.85 -23.55
CA SER A 437 -1.57 -2.72 -24.50
C SER A 437 -1.50 -2.06 -25.89
N THR A 438 -0.42 -2.34 -26.62
CA THR A 438 -0.23 -1.85 -28.00
C THR A 438 -1.40 -2.21 -28.91
N LYS A 439 -1.99 -3.40 -28.69
CA LYS A 439 -3.18 -3.86 -29.41
C LYS A 439 -4.38 -2.96 -29.13
N THR A 440 -4.71 -2.72 -27.85
CA THR A 440 -5.82 -1.85 -27.44
C THR A 440 -5.68 -0.44 -28.03
N LYS A 441 -4.47 0.15 -27.93
CA LYS A 441 -4.17 1.47 -28.47
C LYS A 441 -4.46 1.56 -29.97
N LYS A 442 -4.04 0.53 -30.73
CA LYS A 442 -4.20 0.48 -32.18
C LYS A 442 -5.66 0.24 -32.58
N ASP A 443 -6.33 -0.72 -31.95
CA ASP A 443 -7.67 -1.16 -32.35
C ASP A 443 -8.74 -0.08 -32.05
N LEU A 444 -8.51 0.77 -31.04
CA LEU A 444 -9.48 1.74 -30.56
C LEU A 444 -9.07 3.21 -30.75
N GLN A 445 -7.95 3.48 -31.45
CA GLN A 445 -7.34 4.81 -31.55
C GLN A 445 -8.33 5.95 -31.85
N LYS A 446 -9.19 5.77 -32.87
CA LYS A 446 -10.15 6.80 -33.29
C LYS A 446 -11.25 7.05 -32.24
N LYS A 447 -11.80 5.98 -31.65
CA LYS A 447 -12.83 6.08 -30.59
C LYS A 447 -12.26 6.75 -29.34
N ILE A 448 -11.01 6.41 -29.02
CA ILE A 448 -10.25 7.00 -27.92
C ILE A 448 -10.05 8.51 -28.13
N GLN A 449 -9.59 8.93 -29.32
CA GLN A 449 -9.37 10.34 -29.62
C GLN A 449 -10.65 11.17 -29.51
N ASP A 450 -11.76 10.68 -30.08
CA ASP A 450 -13.08 11.32 -29.97
C ASP A 450 -13.55 11.40 -28.50
N LEU A 451 -13.42 10.30 -27.74
CA LEU A 451 -13.74 10.29 -26.31
C LEU A 451 -12.93 11.35 -25.55
N THR A 452 -11.62 11.44 -25.79
CA THR A 452 -10.76 12.37 -25.04
C THR A 452 -11.10 13.82 -25.30
N VAL A 453 -11.38 14.19 -26.55
CA VAL A 453 -11.82 15.54 -26.91
C VAL A 453 -13.12 15.88 -26.19
N ARG A 454 -14.15 15.04 -26.34
CA ARG A 454 -15.47 15.25 -25.72
C ARG A 454 -15.40 15.30 -24.20
N TYR A 455 -14.62 14.42 -23.58
CA TYR A 455 -14.45 14.41 -22.13
C TYR A 455 -13.76 15.68 -21.62
N ASN A 456 -12.72 16.15 -22.32
CA ASN A 456 -12.04 17.39 -21.95
C ASN A 456 -12.92 18.63 -22.14
N GLU A 457 -13.80 18.64 -23.16
CA GLU A 457 -14.79 19.69 -23.37
C GLU A 457 -15.81 19.79 -22.24
N LEU A 458 -16.19 18.67 -21.59
CA LEU A 458 -17.07 18.70 -20.40
C LEU A 458 -16.51 19.55 -19.26
N ILE A 459 -15.17 19.66 -19.17
CA ILE A 459 -14.48 20.37 -18.10
C ILE A 459 -14.49 21.88 -18.37
N ASP A 460 -14.37 22.27 -19.63
CA ASP A 460 -14.33 23.66 -20.06
C ASP A 460 -15.73 24.28 -20.22
N SER A 461 -16.78 23.45 -20.29
CA SER A 461 -18.15 23.91 -20.43
C SER A 461 -18.64 24.66 -19.18
N SER A 462 -19.21 25.85 -19.40
CA SER A 462 -19.88 26.65 -18.36
C SER A 462 -21.30 26.16 -18.05
N THR A 463 -21.89 25.34 -18.93
CA THR A 463 -23.24 24.78 -18.79
C THR A 463 -23.23 23.25 -18.87
N ILE A 464 -24.25 22.62 -18.28
CA ILE A 464 -24.38 21.17 -18.23
C ILE A 464 -25.29 20.72 -19.38
N ASP A 465 -24.73 19.99 -20.34
CA ASP A 465 -25.49 19.30 -21.37
C ASP A 465 -25.65 17.81 -20.99
N PHE A 466 -26.85 17.44 -20.53
CA PHE A 466 -27.18 16.06 -20.16
C PHE A 466 -27.09 15.09 -21.34
N LYS A 467 -27.36 15.56 -22.57
CA LYS A 467 -27.23 14.72 -23.76
C LYS A 467 -25.76 14.39 -24.00
N ASN A 468 -24.88 15.39 -23.94
CA ASN A 468 -23.44 15.17 -24.10
C ASN A 468 -22.88 14.27 -22.98
N LEU A 469 -23.27 14.50 -21.73
CA LEU A 469 -22.88 13.63 -20.61
C LEU A 469 -23.31 12.17 -20.82
N TYR A 470 -24.56 11.94 -21.23
CA TYR A 470 -25.08 10.61 -21.53
C TYR A 470 -24.31 9.95 -22.69
N GLU A 471 -24.06 10.68 -23.78
CA GLU A 471 -23.30 10.16 -24.92
C GLU A 471 -21.88 9.76 -24.52
N ILE A 472 -21.19 10.55 -23.69
CA ILE A 472 -19.85 10.24 -23.21
C ILE A 472 -19.85 9.01 -22.29
N ASP A 473 -20.83 8.89 -21.38
CA ASP A 473 -20.96 7.71 -20.54
C ASP A 473 -21.24 6.44 -21.35
N GLN A 474 -22.13 6.52 -22.36
CA GLN A 474 -22.37 5.42 -23.29
C GLN A 474 -21.12 5.05 -24.10
N MET A 475 -20.36 6.03 -24.57
CA MET A 475 -19.08 5.78 -25.25
C MET A 475 -18.09 5.05 -24.34
N LEU A 476 -17.92 5.51 -23.09
CA LEU A 476 -17.07 4.85 -22.10
C LEU A 476 -17.49 3.39 -21.90
N HIS A 477 -18.79 3.15 -21.70
CA HIS A 477 -19.34 1.81 -21.50
C HIS A 477 -19.07 0.89 -22.70
N MET A 478 -19.38 1.35 -23.92
CA MET A 478 -19.19 0.56 -25.14
C MET A 478 -17.72 0.24 -25.40
N ILE A 479 -16.82 1.21 -25.23
CA ILE A 479 -15.38 1.00 -25.41
C ILE A 479 -14.86 -0.03 -24.40
N MET A 480 -15.33 0.02 -23.14
CA MET A 480 -14.97 -0.98 -22.14
C MET A 480 -15.47 -2.39 -22.48
N LEU A 481 -16.67 -2.54 -23.05
CA LEU A 481 -17.19 -3.86 -23.45
C LEU A 481 -16.39 -4.49 -24.59
N GLU A 482 -15.90 -3.68 -25.53
CA GLU A 482 -15.16 -4.14 -26.71
C GLU A 482 -13.72 -4.57 -26.40
N MET A 483 -13.13 -4.09 -25.30
CA MET A 483 -11.71 -4.34 -25.01
C MET A 483 -11.46 -5.57 -24.13
N ASN A 484 -10.31 -6.20 -24.31
CA ASN A 484 -9.79 -7.26 -23.43
C ASN A 484 -8.47 -6.83 -22.77
N ASP A 485 -8.51 -5.66 -22.13
CA ASP A 485 -7.39 -5.05 -21.45
C ASP A 485 -7.88 -4.49 -20.11
N ASP A 486 -7.57 -5.22 -19.03
CA ASP A 486 -8.09 -4.90 -17.70
C ASP A 486 -7.63 -3.53 -17.20
N ILE A 487 -6.42 -3.10 -17.57
CA ILE A 487 -5.88 -1.80 -17.14
C ILE A 487 -6.55 -0.68 -17.91
N ALA A 488 -6.72 -0.85 -19.23
CA ALA A 488 -7.47 0.11 -20.04
C ALA A 488 -8.93 0.26 -19.57
N LYS A 489 -9.62 -0.85 -19.28
CA LYS A 489 -10.99 -0.82 -18.72
C LYS A 489 -11.05 0.02 -17.45
N ARG A 490 -10.05 -0.12 -16.58
CA ARG A 490 -9.97 0.61 -15.31
C ARG A 490 -9.71 2.08 -15.49
N SER A 491 -8.84 2.45 -16.43
CA SER A 491 -8.61 3.86 -16.79
C SER A 491 -9.92 4.51 -17.24
N LEU A 492 -10.73 3.81 -18.06
CA LEU A 492 -12.04 4.32 -18.49
C LEU A 492 -13.08 4.33 -17.37
N PHE A 493 -13.10 3.31 -16.52
CA PHE A 493 -13.97 3.27 -15.35
C PHE A 493 -13.68 4.46 -14.40
N SER A 494 -12.41 4.86 -14.26
CA SER A 494 -12.03 6.06 -13.50
C SER A 494 -12.67 7.35 -14.06
N LEU A 495 -12.81 7.47 -15.38
CA LEU A 495 -13.50 8.59 -16.03
C LEU A 495 -15.00 8.56 -15.74
N GLN A 496 -15.63 7.38 -15.78
CA GLN A 496 -17.05 7.22 -15.43
C GLN A 496 -17.35 7.60 -13.99
N VAL A 497 -16.48 7.19 -13.04
CA VAL A 497 -16.64 7.56 -11.62
C VAL A 497 -16.60 9.08 -11.44
N GLN A 498 -15.72 9.78 -12.17
CA GLN A 498 -15.67 11.25 -12.15
C GLN A 498 -16.95 11.89 -12.73
N ILE A 499 -17.53 11.31 -13.80
CA ILE A 499 -18.82 11.77 -14.37
C ILE A 499 -19.94 11.56 -13.36
N ALA A 500 -20.04 10.36 -12.76
CA ALA A 500 -21.06 10.05 -11.75
C ALA A 500 -20.97 11.02 -10.57
N GLU A 501 -19.77 11.30 -10.08
CA GLU A 501 -19.57 12.26 -9.00
C GLU A 501 -19.98 13.67 -9.39
N LYS A 502 -19.63 14.10 -10.61
CA LYS A 502 -20.06 15.40 -11.13
C LYS A 502 -21.58 15.48 -11.14
N ILE A 503 -22.29 14.47 -11.67
CA ILE A 503 -23.76 14.43 -11.72
C ILE A 503 -24.37 14.51 -10.31
N ARG A 504 -23.86 13.73 -9.35
CA ARG A 504 -24.38 13.71 -7.98
C ARG A 504 -24.32 15.06 -7.27
N ARG A 505 -23.37 15.91 -7.67
CA ARG A 505 -23.16 17.24 -7.08
C ARG A 505 -23.80 18.37 -7.87
N MET A 506 -24.38 18.07 -9.02
CA MET A 506 -25.09 19.08 -9.78
C MET A 506 -26.36 19.47 -9.03
N THR A 507 -26.45 20.74 -8.65
CA THR A 507 -27.72 21.34 -8.24
C THR A 507 -28.51 21.65 -9.51
N ILE A 508 -29.46 20.78 -9.84
CA ILE A 508 -30.39 21.01 -10.94
C ILE A 508 -31.57 21.79 -10.35
N PRO A 509 -32.01 22.89 -10.99
CA PRO A 509 -33.25 23.53 -10.56
C PRO A 509 -34.37 22.50 -10.62
N VAL A 510 -35.08 22.31 -9.51
CA VAL A 510 -36.33 21.57 -9.54
C VAL A 510 -37.28 22.30 -10.47
N ASP A 511 -37.95 21.56 -11.35
CA ASP A 511 -39.05 22.12 -12.13
C ASP A 511 -40.02 22.79 -11.17
N ASN A 512 -40.57 23.94 -11.56
CA ASN A 512 -41.54 24.67 -10.76
C ASN A 512 -42.91 23.97 -10.80
N ILE A 513 -42.94 22.71 -10.37
CA ILE A 513 -44.08 21.80 -10.35
C ILE A 513 -44.31 21.38 -8.91
N ILE A 514 -45.48 21.67 -8.38
CA ILE A 514 -45.90 21.25 -7.05
C ILE A 514 -46.83 20.05 -7.21
N ASN A 515 -46.47 18.93 -6.61
CA ASN A 515 -47.29 17.73 -6.59
C ASN A 515 -48.02 17.66 -5.25
N ILE A 516 -49.36 17.70 -5.28
CA ILE A 516 -50.22 17.64 -4.09
C ILE A 516 -51.01 16.34 -4.13
N TYR A 517 -50.97 15.56 -3.05
CA TYR A 517 -51.83 14.40 -2.86
C TYR A 517 -52.79 14.70 -1.70
N PRO A 518 -53.95 15.32 -1.97
CA PRO A 518 -54.86 15.76 -0.92
C PRO A 518 -55.61 14.57 -0.30
N ASP A 519 -55.86 14.65 1.00
CA ASP A 519 -56.78 13.75 1.70
C ASP A 519 -58.22 14.16 1.37
N LEU A 520 -58.75 13.61 0.26
CA LEU A 520 -60.10 13.89 -0.22
C LEU A 520 -61.21 13.37 0.73
N HIS A 521 -60.87 12.64 1.79
CA HIS A 521 -61.82 12.20 2.81
C HIS A 521 -62.17 13.29 3.84
N LYS A 522 -61.37 14.35 3.94
CA LYS A 522 -61.64 15.51 4.79
C LYS A 522 -62.24 16.64 3.96
N LYS A 523 -63.33 17.26 4.44
CA LYS A 523 -63.96 18.46 3.82
C LYS A 523 -63.06 19.70 3.96
N ASN A 524 -61.86 19.66 3.37
CA ASN A 524 -60.83 20.69 3.45
C ASN A 524 -60.65 21.44 2.12
N ASP A 525 -61.68 21.44 1.26
CA ASP A 525 -61.63 22.00 -0.09
C ASP A 525 -61.21 23.47 -0.13
N ASN A 526 -61.62 24.25 0.88
CA ASN A 526 -61.27 25.67 0.99
C ASN A 526 -59.79 25.88 1.32
N ASP A 527 -59.23 25.11 2.25
CA ASP A 527 -57.83 25.22 2.67
C ASP A 527 -56.89 24.76 1.55
N LEU A 528 -57.28 23.69 0.83
CA LEU A 528 -56.58 23.21 -0.35
C LEU A 528 -56.60 24.27 -1.47
N SER A 529 -57.76 24.87 -1.73
CA SER A 529 -57.92 25.95 -2.72
C SER A 529 -57.07 27.18 -2.38
N MET A 530 -57.05 27.60 -1.11
CA MET A 530 -56.20 28.71 -0.66
C MET A 530 -54.71 28.38 -0.79
N SER A 531 -54.30 27.17 -0.44
CA SER A 531 -52.90 26.73 -0.58
C SER A 531 -52.46 26.71 -2.05
N ILE A 532 -53.28 26.14 -2.93
CA ILE A 532 -53.06 26.13 -4.39
C ILE A 532 -52.92 27.55 -4.93
N LYS A 533 -53.83 28.46 -4.56
CA LYS A 533 -53.77 29.86 -4.97
C LYS A 533 -52.51 30.56 -4.46
N GLY A 534 -52.10 30.30 -3.22
CA GLY A 534 -50.87 30.85 -2.64
C GLY A 534 -49.62 30.43 -3.41
N PHE A 535 -49.53 29.14 -3.79
CA PHE A 535 -48.41 28.62 -4.58
C PHE A 535 -48.41 29.07 -6.05
N LEU A 536 -49.58 29.26 -6.67
CA LEU A 536 -49.69 29.81 -8.02
C LEU A 536 -49.36 31.32 -8.03
N ALA A 537 -49.68 32.04 -6.96
CA ALA A 537 -49.36 33.46 -6.83
C ALA A 537 -47.88 33.72 -6.54
N SER A 538 -47.16 32.78 -5.92
CA SER A 538 -45.75 32.96 -5.58
C SER A 538 -44.81 32.92 -6.79
N ASN A 539 -45.18 32.22 -7.87
CA ASN A 539 -44.44 32.22 -9.13
C ASN A 539 -45.37 31.94 -10.34
N PRO A 540 -45.42 32.84 -11.35
CA PRO A 540 -46.31 32.72 -12.52
C PRO A 540 -46.10 31.45 -13.37
N HIS A 541 -44.95 30.79 -13.22
CA HIS A 541 -44.62 29.57 -13.95
C HIS A 541 -44.86 28.29 -13.13
N THR A 542 -45.43 28.40 -11.92
CA THR A 542 -45.76 27.24 -11.08
C THR A 542 -46.84 26.41 -11.73
N LYS A 543 -46.58 25.12 -11.95
CA LYS A 543 -47.58 24.12 -12.31
C LYS A 543 -47.95 23.33 -11.07
N ILE A 544 -49.21 22.97 -10.92
CA ILE A 544 -49.68 22.14 -9.80
C ILE A 544 -50.29 20.87 -10.35
N ASN A 545 -49.76 19.72 -9.92
CA ASN A 545 -50.34 18.41 -10.17
C ASN A 545 -51.10 17.98 -8.91
N ILE A 546 -52.39 17.68 -9.06
CA ILE A 546 -53.17 17.05 -8.00
C ILE A 546 -53.24 15.56 -8.31
N LEU A 547 -52.63 14.77 -7.45
CA LEU A 547 -52.57 13.32 -7.54
C LEU A 547 -53.69 12.74 -6.67
N TYR A 548 -54.47 11.79 -7.20
CA TYR A 548 -55.51 11.09 -6.46
C TYR A 548 -55.53 9.61 -6.88
N SER A 549 -56.12 8.74 -6.05
CA SER A 549 -56.08 7.29 -6.27
C SER A 549 -57.49 6.71 -6.32
N ASN A 550 -57.93 6.42 -7.53
CA ASN A 550 -59.22 5.79 -7.80
C ASN A 550 -59.39 4.41 -7.12
N LYS A 551 -58.31 3.68 -6.82
CA LYS A 551 -58.38 2.35 -6.18
C LYS A 551 -58.60 2.40 -4.67
N THR A 552 -58.05 3.39 -3.98
CA THR A 552 -58.28 3.62 -2.55
C THR A 552 -59.61 4.34 -2.30
N GLU A 553 -60.09 5.11 -3.28
CA GLU A 553 -61.35 5.86 -3.19
C GLU A 553 -62.60 5.05 -3.58
N HIS A 554 -62.47 3.91 -4.28
CA HIS A 554 -63.61 3.04 -4.64
C HIS A 554 -64.26 2.27 -3.48
N ASN A 555 -63.71 2.33 -2.27
CA ASN A 555 -64.33 1.68 -1.10
C ASN A 555 -65.49 2.49 -0.48
N ILE A 556 -65.94 3.57 -1.13
CA ILE A 556 -67.05 4.40 -0.63
C ILE A 556 -67.93 4.84 -1.81
N LEU A 557 -68.93 4.02 -2.13
CA LEU A 557 -70.21 4.47 -2.68
C LEU A 557 -71.32 3.96 -1.77
#